data_AF-A0A951PD66-F1
#
_entry.id   AF-A0A951PD66-F1
#
_cell.length_a   1.000
_cell.length_b   1.000
_cell.length_c   1.000
_cell.angle_alpha   90.00
_cell.angle_beta   90.00
_cell.angle_gamma   90.00
#
_symmetry.space_group_name_H-M   'P 1'
#
loop_
_entity.id
_entity.type
_entity.pdbx_description
1 polymer ?
#
loop_
_entity_poly.entity_id
_entity_poly.type
_entity_poly.pdbx_seq_one_letter_code
_entity_poly.pdbx_strand_id
1 'polypeptide(L)'
;MAEKNLLEQLREMTVVVADTGDIQAIQKFTPRDATTNPSLITAAAQMPEYQEIVDETLKKAKQDAGSGASDKEIATLAFDRLAVAFGLKILEIVPKRVSTEVDARLSYDTEATIEKGRYLISEYEAAGISRERVLIKIASTWEGIKAAEVLEKEGIHCNLTLLFGIHQAIACAEAGATLISPFVGRILDWYKKDTGKDYAPTEDPGVVSVTSIYNYYKKYGHKTEVMGASFRNIGEIVELAGCDLLTISPGLLGELQATTGELVRKLDPEKAATMTIDQIAMDKATFDQMHTADRMASEKLDEGIKGFTKALETLETLLATRLAHLDESALVSPLAENVFHAYDLDGDGFITREEWMGTDAVFDALDSNKDGKITPEEMGAGLGAVPELVK
;
A
#
# COMPACT_ATOMS: atom_id res chain seq x y z
N MET A 1 11.66 -17.25 -32.92
CA MET A 1 11.56 -16.48 -31.66
C MET A 1 10.37 -17.05 -30.90
N ALA A 2 10.47 -17.27 -29.59
CA ALA A 2 9.30 -17.66 -28.81
C ALA A 2 8.21 -16.58 -28.97
N GLU A 3 6.96 -16.99 -29.09
CA GLU A 3 5.82 -16.08 -29.16
C GLU A 3 5.75 -15.29 -27.85
N LYS A 4 5.73 -13.95 -27.92
CA LYS A 4 5.71 -13.09 -26.73
C LYS A 4 4.37 -13.25 -26.01
N ASN A 5 4.39 -13.34 -24.68
CA ASN A 5 3.15 -13.32 -23.90
C ASN A 5 2.53 -11.91 -23.86
N LEU A 6 1.30 -11.78 -23.37
CA LEU A 6 0.61 -10.48 -23.33
C LEU A 6 1.33 -9.46 -22.43
N LEU A 7 1.95 -9.89 -21.33
CA LEU A 7 2.69 -9.00 -20.44
C LEU A 7 3.92 -8.38 -21.13
N GLU A 8 4.65 -9.18 -21.91
CA GLU A 8 5.80 -8.72 -22.69
C GLU A 8 5.39 -7.70 -23.75
N GLN A 9 4.30 -7.96 -24.48
CA GLN A 9 3.77 -7.03 -25.48
C GLN A 9 3.24 -5.74 -24.83
N LEU A 10 2.55 -5.84 -23.68
CA LEU A 10 2.01 -4.67 -22.99
C LEU A 10 3.11 -3.68 -22.60
N ARG A 11 4.27 -4.20 -22.14
CA ARG A 11 5.44 -3.39 -21.76
C ARG A 11 6.04 -2.57 -22.91
N GLU A 12 5.72 -2.89 -24.16
CA GLU A 12 6.21 -2.14 -25.33
C GLU A 12 5.41 -0.86 -25.58
N MET A 13 4.19 -0.76 -25.04
CA MET A 13 3.26 0.33 -25.31
C MET A 13 2.73 1.03 -24.06
N THR A 14 2.89 0.40 -22.89
CA THR A 14 2.41 0.89 -21.60
C THR A 14 3.43 0.55 -20.52
N VAL A 15 3.65 1.49 -19.61
CA VAL A 15 4.47 1.22 -18.43
C VAL A 15 3.68 0.35 -17.46
N VAL A 16 4.21 -0.84 -17.16
CA VAL A 16 3.61 -1.74 -16.18
C VAL A 16 4.12 -1.42 -14.78
N VAL A 17 3.18 -1.24 -13.86
CA VAL A 17 3.36 -0.93 -12.44
C VAL A 17 2.74 -2.06 -11.62
N ALA A 18 3.35 -2.44 -10.49
CA ALA A 18 2.75 -3.44 -9.60
C ALA A 18 1.89 -2.76 -8.53
N ASP A 19 0.66 -3.26 -8.36
CA ASP A 19 -0.27 -2.81 -7.31
C ASP A 19 -0.23 -3.76 -6.11
N THR A 20 0.78 -3.62 -5.25
CA THR A 20 0.95 -4.49 -4.09
C THR A 20 1.90 -3.90 -3.04
N GLY A 21 1.68 -4.26 -1.77
CA GLY A 21 2.67 -4.09 -0.69
C GLY A 21 3.57 -5.33 -0.50
N ASP A 22 3.29 -6.41 -1.23
CA ASP A 22 4.06 -7.66 -1.19
C ASP A 22 5.38 -7.51 -1.98
N ILE A 23 6.47 -7.38 -1.23
CA ILE A 23 7.83 -7.19 -1.73
C ILE A 23 8.29 -8.36 -2.61
N GLN A 24 7.94 -9.61 -2.25
CA GLN A 24 8.28 -10.79 -3.04
C GLN A 24 7.61 -10.77 -4.41
N ALA A 25 6.35 -10.36 -4.48
CA ALA A 25 5.65 -10.19 -5.75
C ALA A 25 6.31 -9.12 -6.64
N ILE A 26 6.77 -8.01 -6.04
CA ILE A 26 7.49 -6.95 -6.77
C ILE A 26 8.81 -7.48 -7.32
N GLN A 27 9.58 -8.25 -6.53
CA GLN A 27 10.81 -8.91 -6.99
C GLN A 27 10.54 -9.87 -8.15
N LYS A 28 9.47 -10.65 -8.08
CA LYS A 28 9.10 -11.62 -9.12
C LYS A 28 8.80 -10.95 -10.46
N PHE A 29 8.00 -9.88 -10.44
CA PHE A 29 7.53 -9.26 -11.68
C PHE A 29 8.41 -8.12 -12.19
N THR A 30 9.34 -7.59 -11.39
CA THR A 30 10.28 -6.51 -11.75
C THR A 30 9.64 -5.30 -12.45
N PRO A 31 8.57 -4.70 -11.87
CA PRO A 31 7.90 -3.56 -12.48
C PRO A 31 8.78 -2.30 -12.45
N ARG A 32 8.44 -1.29 -13.27
CA ARG A 32 9.16 0.00 -13.29
C ARG A 32 8.92 0.80 -12.01
N ASP A 33 7.64 0.88 -11.64
CA ASP A 33 7.12 1.59 -10.46
C ASP A 33 6.31 0.59 -9.63
N ALA A 34 5.97 0.96 -8.40
CA ALA A 34 4.98 0.23 -7.59
C ALA A 34 4.03 1.20 -6.88
N THR A 35 2.81 0.73 -6.62
CA THR A 35 1.82 1.47 -5.84
C THR A 35 1.43 0.72 -4.59
N THR A 36 1.42 1.45 -3.46
CA THR A 36 0.78 0.99 -2.24
C THR A 36 -0.47 1.82 -1.96
N ASN A 37 -1.27 1.36 -1.01
CA ASN A 37 -2.41 2.05 -0.43
C ASN A 37 -2.63 1.47 0.98
N PRO A 38 -3.50 2.07 1.81
CA PRO A 38 -3.77 1.60 3.16
C PRO A 38 -4.06 0.10 3.24
N SER A 39 -4.97 -0.41 2.40
CA SER A 39 -5.36 -1.81 2.43
C SER A 39 -4.20 -2.75 2.07
N LEU A 40 -3.34 -2.37 1.13
CA LEU A 40 -2.18 -3.17 0.72
C LEU A 40 -1.10 -3.21 1.80
N ILE A 41 -0.83 -2.07 2.45
CA ILE A 41 0.11 -2.01 3.57
C ILE A 41 -0.43 -2.81 4.76
N THR A 42 -1.71 -2.67 5.11
CA THR A 42 -2.34 -3.45 6.18
C THR A 42 -2.27 -4.96 5.90
N ALA A 43 -2.49 -5.39 4.65
CA ALA A 43 -2.37 -6.79 4.28
C ALA A 43 -0.92 -7.29 4.37
N ALA A 44 0.05 -6.52 3.86
CA ALA A 44 1.46 -6.88 3.92
C ALA A 44 1.99 -6.92 5.36
N ALA A 45 1.59 -5.97 6.22
CA ALA A 45 1.98 -5.92 7.63
C ALA A 45 1.48 -7.12 8.46
N GLN A 46 0.52 -7.90 7.95
CA GLN A 46 0.05 -9.14 8.57
C GLN A 46 0.84 -10.37 8.14
N MET A 47 1.65 -10.27 7.08
CA MET A 47 2.40 -11.40 6.56
C MET A 47 3.58 -11.72 7.48
N PRO A 48 3.82 -13.01 7.83
CA PRO A 48 4.95 -13.42 8.66
C PRO A 48 6.30 -12.91 8.16
N GLU A 49 6.49 -12.91 6.84
CA GLU A 49 7.72 -12.53 6.15
C GLU A 49 8.06 -11.04 6.29
N TYR A 50 7.09 -10.20 6.68
CA TYR A 50 7.26 -8.75 6.83
C TYR A 50 7.15 -8.26 8.27
N GLN A 51 7.08 -9.18 9.26
CA GLN A 51 7.00 -8.80 10.68
C GLN A 51 8.24 -8.03 11.15
N GLU A 52 9.41 -8.32 10.59
CA GLU A 52 10.64 -7.59 10.95
C GLU A 52 10.52 -6.09 10.61
N ILE A 53 9.94 -5.74 9.46
CA ILE A 53 9.70 -4.34 9.06
C ILE A 53 8.76 -3.66 10.06
N VAL A 54 7.71 -4.37 10.49
CA VAL A 54 6.73 -3.87 11.46
C VAL A 54 7.41 -3.64 12.82
N ASP A 55 8.17 -4.61 13.30
CA ASP A 55 8.82 -4.57 14.61
C ASP A 55 9.89 -3.48 14.68
N GLU A 56 10.72 -3.35 13.64
CA GLU A 56 11.71 -2.27 13.54
C GLU A 56 11.04 -0.89 13.54
N THR A 57 9.94 -0.76 12.80
CA THR A 57 9.17 0.48 12.75
C THR A 57 8.60 0.85 14.12
N LEU A 58 8.02 -0.12 14.84
CA LEU A 58 7.49 0.07 16.19
C LEU A 58 8.59 0.43 17.20
N LYS A 59 9.72 -0.28 17.17
CA LYS A 59 10.87 -0.01 18.04
C LYS A 59 11.41 1.40 17.83
N LYS A 60 11.56 1.84 16.57
CA LYS A 60 12.02 3.20 16.26
C LYS A 60 11.00 4.26 16.65
N ALA A 61 9.71 4.02 16.42
CA ALA A 61 8.65 4.91 16.88
C ALA A 61 8.65 5.06 18.41
N LYS A 62 8.84 3.97 19.15
CA LYS A 62 8.94 3.98 20.62
C LYS A 62 10.13 4.81 21.11
N GLN A 63 11.28 4.65 20.47
CA GLN A 63 12.49 5.42 20.81
C GLN A 63 12.28 6.91 20.58
N ASP A 64 11.71 7.29 19.44
CA ASP A 64 11.53 8.70 19.07
C ASP A 64 10.40 9.39 19.84
N ALA A 65 9.34 8.66 20.19
CA ALA A 65 8.24 9.20 21.00
C ALA A 65 8.66 9.47 22.46
N GLY A 66 9.72 8.82 22.94
CA GLY A 66 10.30 8.99 24.27
C GLY A 66 9.60 8.17 25.36
N SER A 67 10.25 8.06 26.53
CA SER A 67 9.88 7.12 27.61
C SER A 67 8.53 7.38 28.28
N GLY A 68 7.87 8.52 27.99
CA GLY A 68 6.56 8.89 28.53
C GLY A 68 5.41 8.76 27.55
N ALA A 69 5.68 8.37 26.30
CA ALA A 69 4.65 8.20 25.28
C ALA A 69 3.77 7.00 25.59
N SER A 70 2.47 7.18 25.41
CA SER A 70 1.50 6.09 25.45
C SER A 70 1.65 5.17 24.25
N ASP A 71 1.24 3.91 24.40
CA ASP A 71 1.21 2.93 23.30
C ASP A 71 0.43 3.45 22.09
N LYS A 72 -0.60 4.27 22.34
CA LYS A 72 -1.38 4.92 21.28
C LYS A 72 -0.54 5.94 20.50
N GLU A 73 0.25 6.77 21.17
CA GLU A 73 1.14 7.74 20.51
C GLU A 73 2.22 7.02 19.70
N ILE A 74 2.80 5.95 20.27
CA ILE A 74 3.79 5.12 19.58
C ILE A 74 3.19 4.45 18.35
N ALA A 75 2.02 3.82 18.47
CA ALA A 75 1.33 3.16 17.37
C ALA A 75 0.94 4.16 16.26
N THR A 76 0.53 5.37 16.63
CA THR A 76 0.21 6.45 15.66
C THR A 76 1.47 6.88 14.88
N LEU A 77 2.60 7.08 15.56
CA LEU A 77 3.86 7.42 14.91
C LEU A 77 4.39 6.27 14.04
N ALA A 78 4.28 5.02 14.53
CA ALA A 78 4.67 3.83 13.79
C ALA A 78 3.83 3.63 12.54
N PHE A 79 2.53 3.91 12.62
CA PHE A 79 1.60 3.82 11.50
C PHE A 79 2.04 4.68 10.31
N ASP A 80 2.34 5.96 10.55
CA ASP A 80 2.80 6.88 9.51
C ASP A 80 4.10 6.39 8.87
N ARG A 81 5.02 5.90 9.71
CA ARG A 81 6.34 5.43 9.29
C ARG A 81 6.31 4.06 8.64
N LEU A 82 5.29 3.24 8.88
CA LEU A 82 5.19 1.91 8.31
C LEU A 82 5.00 2.00 6.79
N ALA A 83 4.15 2.91 6.33
CA ALA A 83 3.96 3.16 4.90
C ALA A 83 5.27 3.58 4.22
N VAL A 84 6.07 4.43 4.88
CA VAL A 84 7.41 4.84 4.42
C VAL A 84 8.37 3.65 4.46
N ALA A 85 8.41 2.86 5.54
CA ALA A 85 9.29 1.71 5.69
C ALA A 85 9.09 0.67 4.58
N PHE A 86 7.84 0.33 4.26
CA PHE A 86 7.53 -0.50 3.10
C PHE A 86 7.96 0.15 1.80
N GLY A 87 7.70 1.44 1.62
CA GLY A 87 8.12 2.15 0.42
C GLY A 87 9.63 2.18 0.23
N LEU A 88 10.43 2.31 1.29
CA LEU A 88 11.88 2.19 1.24
C LEU A 88 12.31 0.81 0.72
N LYS A 89 11.73 -0.28 1.26
CA LYS A 89 12.01 -1.65 0.78
C LYS A 89 11.60 -1.85 -0.67
N ILE A 90 10.49 -1.26 -1.09
CA ILE A 90 10.05 -1.29 -2.48
C ILE A 90 11.05 -0.56 -3.40
N LEU A 91 11.55 0.59 -2.97
CA LEU A 91 12.49 1.41 -3.75
C LEU A 91 13.89 0.78 -3.90
N GLU A 92 14.27 -0.16 -3.04
CA GLU A 92 15.45 -1.01 -3.22
C GLU A 92 15.32 -1.92 -4.47
N ILE A 93 14.08 -2.22 -4.89
CA ILE A 93 13.79 -3.16 -5.99
C ILE A 93 13.37 -2.42 -7.26
N VAL A 94 12.42 -1.48 -7.15
CA VAL A 94 11.89 -0.78 -8.32
C VAL A 94 12.85 0.34 -8.76
N PRO A 95 13.06 0.55 -10.06
CA PRO A 95 14.03 1.53 -10.54
C PRO A 95 13.53 2.98 -10.50
N LYS A 96 12.22 3.22 -10.36
CA LYS A 96 11.63 4.57 -10.55
C LYS A 96 10.79 5.05 -9.39
N ARG A 97 9.52 4.71 -9.26
CA ARG A 97 8.65 5.41 -8.28
C ARG A 97 7.90 4.46 -7.37
N VAL A 98 7.69 4.87 -6.13
CA VAL A 98 6.70 4.28 -5.23
C VAL A 98 5.61 5.31 -4.95
N SER A 99 4.33 4.90 -5.00
CA SER A 99 3.24 5.73 -4.46
C SER A 99 3.01 5.41 -3.00
N THR A 100 2.99 6.43 -2.13
CA THR A 100 2.67 6.32 -0.70
C THR A 100 1.47 7.21 -0.40
N GLU A 101 0.42 6.62 0.18
CA GLU A 101 -0.87 7.29 0.36
C GLU A 101 -0.94 8.07 1.67
N VAL A 102 -1.48 9.28 1.61
CA VAL A 102 -1.84 10.06 2.80
C VAL A 102 -2.98 9.36 3.54
N ASP A 103 -3.13 9.69 4.83
CA ASP A 103 -4.25 9.21 5.62
C ASP A 103 -5.60 9.65 5.00
N ALA A 104 -6.45 8.67 4.65
CA ALA A 104 -7.72 8.91 4.00
C ALA A 104 -8.71 9.72 4.87
N ARG A 105 -8.52 9.77 6.19
CA ARG A 105 -9.30 10.62 7.10
C ARG A 105 -9.12 12.12 6.81
N LEU A 106 -8.03 12.49 6.13
CA LEU A 106 -7.71 13.86 5.75
C LEU A 106 -8.30 14.26 4.38
N SER A 107 -9.03 13.36 3.70
CA SER A 107 -9.47 13.58 2.31
C SER A 107 -10.31 14.83 2.08
N TYR A 108 -10.91 15.43 3.12
CA TYR A 108 -11.70 16.66 3.03
C TYR A 108 -11.05 17.85 3.77
N ASP A 109 -9.77 17.73 4.14
CA ASP A 109 -8.98 18.78 4.78
C ASP A 109 -7.74 19.06 3.93
N THR A 110 -7.75 20.20 3.24
CA THR A 110 -6.68 20.60 2.32
C THR A 110 -5.35 20.81 3.06
N GLU A 111 -5.37 21.56 4.16
CA GLU A 111 -4.13 21.91 4.87
C GLU A 111 -3.52 20.68 5.55
N ALA A 112 -4.34 19.86 6.22
CA ALA A 112 -3.85 18.64 6.85
C ALA A 112 -3.29 17.65 5.81
N THR A 113 -3.87 17.58 4.61
CA THR A 113 -3.35 16.77 3.51
C THR A 113 -1.99 17.29 3.02
N ILE A 114 -1.82 18.61 2.88
CA ILE A 114 -0.55 19.23 2.49
C ILE A 114 0.52 18.94 3.55
N GLU A 115 0.21 19.16 4.83
CA GLU A 115 1.13 18.90 5.95
C GLU A 115 1.56 17.43 5.98
N LYS A 116 0.61 16.50 5.82
CA LYS A 116 0.91 15.07 5.76
C LYS A 116 1.78 14.70 4.55
N GLY A 117 1.50 15.26 3.37
CA GLY A 117 2.31 15.05 2.18
C GLY A 117 3.77 15.49 2.36
N ARG A 118 3.98 16.69 2.92
CA ARG A 118 5.31 17.21 3.25
C ARG A 118 6.01 16.33 4.28
N TYR A 119 5.30 15.91 5.32
CA TYR A 119 5.83 15.01 6.35
C TYR A 119 6.33 13.69 5.75
N LEU A 120 5.52 13.03 4.92
CA LEU A 120 5.91 11.77 4.28
C LEU A 120 7.16 11.92 3.41
N ILE A 121 7.25 12.99 2.62
CA ILE A 121 8.46 13.30 1.84
C ILE A 121 9.67 13.52 2.75
N SER A 122 9.51 14.23 3.86
CA SER A 122 10.63 14.48 4.78
C SER A 122 11.18 13.18 5.39
N GLU A 123 10.33 12.19 5.68
CA GLU A 123 10.77 10.88 6.17
C GLU A 123 11.56 10.10 5.09
N TYR A 124 11.16 10.19 3.82
CA TYR A 124 11.93 9.61 2.71
C TYR A 124 13.28 10.31 2.51
N GLU A 125 13.31 11.64 2.56
CA GLU A 125 14.54 12.42 2.41
C GLU A 125 15.51 12.17 3.57
N ALA A 126 15.00 12.02 4.80
CA ALA A 126 15.79 11.62 5.96
C ALA A 126 16.41 10.22 5.80
N ALA A 127 15.76 9.33 5.04
CA ALA A 127 16.29 8.02 4.67
C ALA A 127 17.20 8.05 3.42
N GLY A 128 17.54 9.23 2.89
CA GLY A 128 18.41 9.40 1.72
C GLY A 128 17.72 9.14 0.38
N ILE A 129 16.39 9.06 0.36
CA ILE A 129 15.60 8.91 -0.87
C ILE A 129 15.17 10.29 -1.38
N SER A 130 15.49 10.58 -2.64
CA SER A 130 15.02 11.81 -3.30
C SER A 130 13.50 11.79 -3.47
N ARG A 131 12.84 12.93 -3.22
CA ARG A 131 11.39 13.11 -3.44
C ARG A 131 10.92 12.75 -4.85
N GLU A 132 11.78 12.85 -5.86
CA GLU A 132 11.52 12.46 -7.25
C GLU A 132 11.19 10.96 -7.42
N ARG A 133 11.59 10.13 -6.45
CA ARG A 133 11.33 8.68 -6.40
C ARG A 133 9.97 8.36 -5.74
N VAL A 134 9.23 9.35 -5.24
CA VAL A 134 8.02 9.18 -4.45
C VAL A 134 6.86 9.93 -5.09
N LEU A 135 5.69 9.30 -5.12
CA LEU A 135 4.43 9.97 -5.44
C LEU A 135 3.55 9.99 -4.19
N ILE A 136 3.19 11.18 -3.71
CA ILE A 136 2.22 11.33 -2.62
C ILE A 136 0.83 11.06 -3.17
N LYS A 137 0.21 9.99 -2.70
CA LYS A 137 -1.07 9.52 -3.21
C LYS A 137 -2.21 10.09 -2.37
N ILE A 138 -3.17 10.73 -3.04
CA ILE A 138 -4.24 11.54 -2.41
C ILE A 138 -5.58 11.22 -3.06
N ALA A 139 -6.64 11.08 -2.27
CA ALA A 139 -7.99 10.88 -2.80
C ALA A 139 -8.44 12.10 -3.64
N SER A 140 -9.08 11.85 -4.78
CA SER A 140 -9.48 12.88 -5.76
C SER A 140 -10.77 13.63 -5.36
N THR A 141 -10.87 14.04 -4.09
CA THR A 141 -11.83 15.06 -3.64
C THR A 141 -11.38 16.43 -4.15
N TRP A 142 -12.25 17.45 -4.08
CA TRP A 142 -11.80 18.79 -4.43
C TRP A 142 -10.66 19.28 -3.53
N GLU A 143 -10.79 19.04 -2.23
CA GLU A 143 -9.81 19.44 -1.22
C GLU A 143 -8.47 18.71 -1.42
N GLY A 144 -8.51 17.41 -1.76
CA GLY A 144 -7.32 16.64 -2.10
C GLY A 144 -6.64 17.11 -3.38
N ILE A 145 -7.42 17.48 -4.41
CA ILE A 145 -6.89 18.08 -5.65
C ILE A 145 -6.23 19.43 -5.39
N LYS A 146 -6.81 20.26 -4.51
CA LYS A 146 -6.21 21.54 -4.11
C LYS A 146 -4.95 21.36 -3.28
N ALA A 147 -4.90 20.33 -2.43
CA ALA A 147 -3.68 19.96 -1.72
C ALA A 147 -2.58 19.55 -2.70
N ALA A 148 -2.90 18.70 -3.68
CA ALA A 148 -1.96 18.30 -4.72
C ALA A 148 -1.44 19.49 -5.53
N GLU A 149 -2.29 20.47 -5.85
CA GLU A 149 -1.87 21.69 -6.56
C GLU A 149 -0.76 22.45 -5.81
N VAL A 150 -0.84 22.52 -4.48
CA VAL A 150 0.19 23.14 -3.64
C VAL A 150 1.46 22.29 -3.62
N LEU A 151 1.32 20.98 -3.38
CA LEU A 151 2.45 20.05 -3.31
C LEU A 151 3.25 20.00 -4.63
N GLU A 152 2.57 19.96 -5.78
CA GLU A 152 3.24 19.96 -7.10
C GLU A 152 4.03 21.24 -7.35
N LYS A 153 3.51 22.41 -6.92
CA LYS A 153 4.25 23.68 -6.98
C LYS A 153 5.51 23.69 -6.11
N GLU A 154 5.58 22.83 -5.10
CA GLU A 154 6.73 22.61 -4.22
C GLU A 154 7.66 21.49 -4.71
N GLY A 155 7.38 20.92 -5.88
CA GLY A 155 8.14 19.78 -6.43
C GLY A 155 7.89 18.48 -5.68
N ILE A 156 6.74 18.35 -4.99
CA ILE A 156 6.28 17.10 -4.39
C ILE A 156 5.24 16.50 -5.33
N HIS A 157 5.64 15.46 -6.05
CA HIS A 157 4.81 14.85 -7.07
C HIS A 157 3.67 14.02 -6.47
N CYS A 158 2.48 14.14 -7.04
CA CYS A 158 1.27 13.54 -6.53
C CYS A 158 0.67 12.48 -7.48
N ASN A 159 0.05 11.48 -6.86
CA ASN A 159 -0.79 10.47 -7.52
C ASN A 159 -2.24 10.65 -7.03
N LEU A 160 -3.13 11.18 -7.88
CA LEU A 160 -4.52 11.42 -7.52
C LEU A 160 -5.34 10.14 -7.74
N THR A 161 -5.75 9.49 -6.64
CA THR A 161 -6.43 8.18 -6.62
C THR A 161 -7.91 8.30 -6.32
N LEU A 162 -8.66 7.18 -6.28
CA LEU A 162 -10.12 7.18 -6.12
C LEU A 162 -10.78 8.12 -7.15
N LEU A 163 -10.28 8.06 -8.38
CA LEU A 163 -10.76 8.84 -9.50
C LEU A 163 -11.73 8.00 -10.31
N PHE A 164 -12.97 8.48 -10.45
CA PHE A 164 -14.06 7.73 -11.05
C PHE A 164 -14.70 8.47 -12.23
N GLY A 165 -14.66 9.80 -12.25
CA GLY A 165 -15.29 10.62 -13.27
C GLY A 165 -14.34 11.61 -13.97
N ILE A 166 -14.76 12.07 -15.15
CA ILE A 166 -13.96 13.00 -15.97
C ILE A 166 -13.78 14.37 -15.31
N HIS A 167 -14.74 14.83 -14.50
CA HIS A 167 -14.62 16.09 -13.75
C HIS A 167 -13.45 16.07 -12.77
N GLN A 168 -13.21 14.94 -12.10
CA GLN A 168 -12.02 14.74 -11.26
C GLN A 168 -10.75 14.78 -12.10
N ALA A 169 -10.72 14.07 -13.24
CA ALA A 169 -9.55 14.06 -14.11
C ALA A 169 -9.19 15.47 -14.63
N ILE A 170 -10.17 16.24 -15.10
CA ILE A 170 -9.91 17.59 -15.61
C ILE A 170 -9.38 18.47 -14.48
N ALA A 171 -10.00 18.45 -13.29
CA ALA A 171 -9.53 19.21 -12.13
C ALA A 171 -8.10 18.83 -11.72
N CYS A 172 -7.75 17.54 -11.74
CA CYS A 172 -6.38 17.07 -11.46
C CYS A 172 -5.36 17.60 -12.48
N ALA A 173 -5.72 17.61 -13.77
CA ALA A 173 -4.82 18.09 -14.81
C ALA A 173 -4.61 19.60 -14.74
N GLU A 174 -5.66 20.36 -14.45
CA GLU A 174 -5.59 21.82 -14.25
C GLU A 174 -4.83 22.19 -12.97
N ALA A 175 -4.89 21.35 -11.94
CA ALA A 175 -4.07 21.46 -10.73
C ALA A 175 -2.58 21.11 -10.95
N GLY A 176 -2.22 20.57 -12.12
CA GLY A 176 -0.84 20.21 -12.44
C GLY A 176 -0.37 18.91 -11.78
N ALA A 177 -1.28 18.02 -11.41
CA ALA A 177 -0.94 16.71 -10.87
C ALA A 177 0.00 15.95 -11.82
N THR A 178 1.01 15.26 -11.26
CA THR A 178 1.96 14.43 -12.02
C THR A 178 1.26 13.22 -12.60
N LEU A 179 0.42 12.55 -11.82
CA LEU A 179 -0.23 11.30 -12.21
C LEU A 179 -1.64 11.20 -11.61
N ILE A 180 -2.56 10.57 -12.34
CA ILE A 180 -3.86 10.14 -11.84
C ILE A 180 -4.03 8.62 -11.93
N SER A 181 -4.75 8.05 -10.96
CA SER A 181 -5.09 6.62 -10.90
C SER A 181 -6.61 6.39 -11.01
N PRO A 182 -7.21 6.47 -12.21
CA PRO A 182 -8.62 6.14 -12.39
C PRO A 182 -8.89 4.64 -12.16
N PHE A 183 -9.91 4.33 -11.36
CA PHE A 183 -10.21 2.95 -10.97
C PHE A 183 -11.20 2.32 -11.94
N VAL A 184 -10.79 1.26 -12.62
CA VAL A 184 -11.59 0.58 -13.65
C VAL A 184 -12.57 -0.40 -13.03
N GLY A 185 -12.06 -1.42 -12.33
CA GLY A 185 -12.89 -2.51 -11.84
C GLY A 185 -13.88 -2.11 -10.76
N ARG A 186 -13.63 -1.03 -10.00
CA ARG A 186 -14.63 -0.51 -9.05
C ARG A 186 -15.82 0.16 -9.74
N ILE A 187 -15.61 0.74 -10.93
CA ILE A 187 -16.70 1.26 -11.77
C ILE A 187 -17.53 0.07 -12.26
N LEU A 188 -16.88 -0.98 -12.80
CA LEU A 188 -17.55 -2.22 -13.19
C LEU A 188 -18.40 -2.79 -12.04
N ASP A 189 -17.83 -2.95 -10.85
CA ASP A 189 -18.56 -3.50 -9.69
C ASP A 189 -19.84 -2.72 -9.38
N TRP A 190 -19.79 -1.39 -9.47
CA TRP A 190 -20.95 -0.53 -9.23
C TRP A 190 -22.04 -0.80 -10.24
N TYR A 191 -21.71 -0.76 -11.53
CA TYR A 191 -22.67 -0.96 -12.62
C TYR A 191 -23.24 -2.37 -12.64
N LYS A 192 -22.44 -3.40 -12.35
CA LYS A 192 -22.95 -4.78 -12.21
C LYS A 192 -23.98 -4.87 -11.09
N LYS A 193 -23.70 -4.28 -9.92
CA LYS A 193 -24.62 -4.27 -8.78
C LYS A 193 -25.91 -3.49 -9.09
N ASP A 194 -25.78 -2.33 -9.73
CA ASP A 194 -26.90 -1.42 -9.98
C ASP A 194 -27.84 -1.92 -11.09
N THR A 195 -27.25 -2.45 -12.17
CA THR A 195 -27.99 -2.85 -13.37
C THR A 195 -28.31 -4.34 -13.44
N GLY A 196 -27.61 -5.17 -12.66
CA GLY A 196 -27.70 -6.64 -12.71
C GLY A 196 -27.12 -7.26 -13.99
N LYS A 197 -26.34 -6.49 -14.77
CA LYS A 197 -25.77 -6.94 -16.06
C LYS A 197 -24.31 -7.36 -15.93
N ASP A 198 -23.90 -8.28 -16.79
CA ASP A 198 -22.49 -8.50 -17.12
C ASP A 198 -22.09 -7.62 -18.32
N TYR A 199 -20.82 -7.25 -18.38
CA TYR A 199 -20.26 -6.36 -19.40
C TYR A 199 -19.14 -7.09 -20.14
N ALA A 200 -19.15 -7.03 -21.47
CA ALA A 200 -17.98 -7.43 -22.26
C ALA A 200 -16.84 -6.42 -22.01
N PRO A 201 -15.55 -6.81 -22.16
CA PRO A 201 -14.43 -5.90 -21.93
C PRO A 201 -14.53 -4.57 -22.70
N THR A 202 -15.04 -4.59 -23.93
CA THR A 202 -15.23 -3.40 -24.78
C THR A 202 -16.38 -2.49 -24.32
N GLU A 203 -17.28 -3.01 -23.51
CA GLU A 203 -18.46 -2.30 -22.97
C GLU A 203 -18.30 -2.00 -21.47
N ASP A 204 -17.16 -2.38 -20.88
CA ASP A 204 -16.87 -2.17 -19.47
C ASP A 204 -16.90 -0.66 -19.14
N PRO A 205 -17.76 -0.22 -18.21
CA PRO A 205 -17.94 1.20 -17.93
C PRO A 205 -16.67 1.85 -17.35
N GLY A 206 -15.81 1.08 -16.67
CA GLY A 206 -14.51 1.55 -16.19
C GLY A 206 -13.52 1.74 -17.34
N VAL A 207 -13.46 0.80 -18.30
CA VAL A 207 -12.65 0.93 -19.51
C VAL A 207 -13.08 2.14 -20.33
N VAL A 208 -14.40 2.34 -20.50
CA VAL A 208 -14.97 3.51 -21.19
C VAL A 208 -14.58 4.81 -20.49
N SER A 209 -14.64 4.85 -19.16
CA SER A 209 -14.25 6.01 -18.36
C SER A 209 -12.77 6.37 -18.57
N VAL A 210 -11.86 5.41 -18.39
CA VAL A 210 -10.42 5.64 -18.56
C VAL A 210 -10.06 6.01 -20.00
N THR A 211 -10.68 5.36 -20.99
CA THR A 211 -10.49 5.70 -22.41
C THR A 211 -10.88 7.14 -22.68
N SER A 212 -12.00 7.61 -22.13
CA SER A 212 -12.47 8.99 -22.28
C SER A 212 -11.51 9.99 -21.64
N ILE A 213 -11.03 9.69 -20.42
CA ILE A 213 -10.04 10.52 -19.71
C ILE A 213 -8.73 10.60 -20.48
N TYR A 214 -8.19 9.46 -20.92
CA TYR A 214 -6.95 9.39 -21.71
C TYR A 214 -7.08 10.24 -22.98
N ASN A 215 -8.15 10.05 -23.74
CA ASN A 215 -8.37 10.78 -24.98
C ASN A 215 -8.49 12.29 -24.74
N TYR A 216 -9.20 12.71 -23.68
CA TYR A 216 -9.29 14.12 -23.30
C TYR A 216 -7.91 14.70 -22.97
N TYR A 217 -7.12 13.99 -22.16
CA TYR A 217 -5.77 14.43 -21.79
C TYR A 217 -4.86 14.61 -22.99
N LYS A 218 -4.83 13.63 -23.90
CA LYS A 218 -3.99 13.70 -25.10
C LYS A 218 -4.50 14.75 -26.09
N LYS A 219 -5.82 14.92 -26.21
CA LYS A 219 -6.44 15.97 -27.03
C LYS A 219 -6.00 17.37 -26.63
N TYR A 220 -5.99 17.65 -25.33
CA TYR A 220 -5.66 18.98 -24.79
C TYR A 220 -4.20 19.14 -24.36
N GLY A 221 -3.36 18.12 -24.59
CA GLY A 221 -1.93 18.17 -24.30
C GLY A 221 -1.60 18.23 -22.81
N HIS A 222 -2.50 17.77 -21.95
CA HIS A 222 -2.26 17.67 -20.51
C HIS A 222 -1.06 16.75 -20.22
N LYS A 223 -0.22 17.14 -19.28
CA LYS A 223 1.04 16.42 -18.94
C LYS A 223 0.86 15.36 -17.87
N THR A 224 -0.22 15.44 -17.10
CA THR A 224 -0.60 14.43 -16.11
C THR A 224 -0.66 13.05 -16.75
N GLU A 225 0.08 12.10 -16.17
CA GLU A 225 0.09 10.71 -16.62
C GLU A 225 -1.23 10.01 -16.24
N VAL A 226 -1.78 9.21 -17.15
CA VAL A 226 -2.97 8.38 -16.86
C VAL A 226 -2.53 6.97 -16.51
N MET A 227 -2.77 6.55 -15.27
CA MET A 227 -2.49 5.20 -14.79
C MET A 227 -3.78 4.43 -14.47
N GLY A 228 -4.27 3.61 -15.40
CA GLY A 228 -5.42 2.75 -15.12
C GLY A 228 -5.13 1.81 -13.93
N ALA A 229 -6.09 1.65 -13.02
CA ALA A 229 -5.90 0.94 -11.76
C ALA A 229 -7.13 0.11 -11.34
N SER A 230 -6.95 -0.76 -10.34
CA SER A 230 -8.02 -1.54 -9.70
C SER A 230 -8.80 -2.48 -10.64
N PHE A 231 -8.09 -3.22 -11.48
CA PHE A 231 -8.66 -4.21 -12.42
C PHE A 231 -9.33 -5.41 -11.72
N ARG A 232 -10.32 -6.02 -12.36
CA ARG A 232 -10.94 -7.30 -12.01
C ARG A 232 -10.47 -8.44 -12.90
N ASN A 233 -10.11 -8.17 -14.15
CA ASN A 233 -9.75 -9.19 -15.12
C ASN A 233 -8.78 -8.66 -16.19
N ILE A 234 -8.07 -9.55 -16.88
CA ILE A 234 -7.12 -9.14 -17.93
C ILE A 234 -7.79 -8.51 -19.15
N GLY A 235 -9.08 -8.73 -19.37
CA GLY A 235 -9.83 -8.12 -20.48
C GLY A 235 -9.87 -6.60 -20.38
N GLU A 236 -10.11 -6.06 -19.19
CA GLU A 236 -10.04 -4.62 -18.93
C GLU A 236 -8.65 -4.04 -19.24
N ILE A 237 -7.59 -4.77 -18.88
CA ILE A 237 -6.19 -4.36 -19.10
C ILE A 237 -5.88 -4.34 -20.59
N VAL A 238 -6.28 -5.39 -21.31
CA VAL A 238 -6.11 -5.51 -22.76
C VAL A 238 -6.82 -4.37 -23.49
N GLU A 239 -8.02 -3.99 -23.06
CA GLU A 239 -8.76 -2.89 -23.66
C GLU A 239 -8.17 -1.50 -23.38
N LEU A 240 -7.24 -1.39 -22.42
CA LEU A 240 -6.50 -0.16 -22.11
C LEU A 240 -5.02 -0.21 -22.56
N ALA A 241 -4.63 -1.21 -23.35
CA ALA A 241 -3.27 -1.31 -23.89
C ALA A 241 -2.90 -0.05 -24.70
N GLY A 242 -1.79 0.59 -24.35
CA GLY A 242 -1.36 1.89 -24.90
C GLY A 242 -1.60 3.09 -23.97
N CYS A 243 -2.24 2.88 -22.80
CA CYS A 243 -2.28 3.85 -21.71
C CYS A 243 -0.85 4.21 -21.26
N ASP A 244 -0.67 5.37 -20.61
CA ASP A 244 0.66 5.80 -20.15
C ASP A 244 1.24 4.77 -19.16
N LEU A 245 0.44 4.42 -18.16
CA LEU A 245 0.75 3.39 -17.18
C LEU A 245 -0.48 2.52 -16.89
N LEU A 246 -0.23 1.31 -16.41
CA LEU A 246 -1.26 0.45 -15.80
C LEU A 246 -0.68 -0.18 -14.53
N THR A 247 -1.36 0.03 -13.40
CA THR A 247 -1.00 -0.63 -12.13
C THR A 247 -1.85 -1.87 -11.94
N ILE A 248 -1.18 -3.02 -11.87
CA ILE A 248 -1.80 -4.35 -12.04
C ILE A 248 -1.43 -5.22 -10.82
N SER A 249 -2.41 -5.94 -10.29
CA SER A 249 -2.20 -6.85 -9.17
C SER A 249 -1.31 -8.04 -9.57
N PRO A 250 -0.56 -8.65 -8.64
CA PRO A 250 0.29 -9.80 -8.93
C PRO A 250 -0.44 -10.98 -9.59
N GLY A 251 -1.70 -11.21 -9.23
CA GLY A 251 -2.53 -12.26 -9.86
C GLY A 251 -2.74 -12.01 -11.35
N LEU A 252 -3.19 -10.81 -11.71
CA LEU A 252 -3.44 -10.44 -13.10
C LEU A 252 -2.14 -10.31 -13.92
N LEU A 253 -1.02 -9.91 -13.28
CA LEU A 253 0.31 -9.98 -13.91
C LEU A 253 0.68 -11.42 -14.28
N GLY A 254 0.40 -12.38 -13.39
CA GLY A 254 0.60 -13.81 -13.65
C GLY A 254 -0.26 -14.32 -14.81
N GLU A 255 -1.54 -13.91 -14.87
CA GLU A 255 -2.45 -14.26 -15.97
C GLU A 255 -1.97 -13.71 -17.32
N LEU A 256 -1.54 -12.43 -17.37
CA LEU A 256 -0.98 -11.83 -18.58
C LEU A 256 0.32 -12.53 -19.03
N GLN A 257 1.17 -12.92 -18.09
CA GLN A 257 2.41 -13.65 -18.37
C GLN A 257 2.13 -15.06 -18.91
N ALA A 258 1.07 -15.71 -18.44
CA ALA A 258 0.68 -17.06 -18.86
C ALA A 258 -0.10 -17.09 -20.19
N THR A 259 -0.60 -15.94 -20.65
CA THR A 259 -1.43 -15.85 -21.85
C THR A 259 -0.60 -15.48 -23.07
N THR A 260 -0.72 -16.28 -24.14
CA THR A 260 -0.14 -16.02 -25.47
C THR A 260 -1.22 -15.54 -26.43
N GLY A 261 -0.84 -14.76 -27.44
CA GLY A 261 -1.75 -14.16 -28.41
C GLY A 261 -1.28 -12.77 -28.83
N GLU A 262 -2.02 -12.12 -29.73
CA GLU A 262 -1.72 -10.76 -30.18
C GLU A 262 -2.35 -9.71 -29.26
N LEU A 263 -1.55 -8.77 -28.74
CA LEU A 263 -2.04 -7.61 -28.00
C LEU A 263 -2.11 -6.37 -28.91
N VAL A 264 -3.32 -5.94 -29.23
CA VAL A 264 -3.56 -4.74 -30.04
C VAL A 264 -3.52 -3.49 -29.17
N ARG A 265 -2.75 -2.47 -29.60
CA ARG A 265 -2.78 -1.13 -28.96
C ARG A 265 -4.14 -0.47 -29.18
N LYS A 266 -4.85 -0.15 -28.10
CA LYS A 266 -6.19 0.46 -28.09
C LYS A 266 -6.14 1.96 -27.87
N LEU A 267 -5.24 2.41 -27.01
CA LEU A 267 -5.05 3.83 -26.69
C LEU A 267 -3.83 4.38 -27.44
N ASP A 268 -4.07 5.40 -28.26
CA ASP A 268 -3.07 5.99 -29.14
C ASP A 268 -3.08 7.53 -28.97
N PRO A 269 -1.94 8.14 -28.59
CA PRO A 269 -1.89 9.57 -28.33
C PRO A 269 -2.02 10.42 -29.60
N GLU A 270 -1.51 9.96 -30.75
CA GLU A 270 -1.62 10.69 -32.03
C GLU A 270 -3.07 10.69 -32.50
N LYS A 271 -3.75 9.53 -32.38
CA LYS A 271 -5.18 9.43 -32.69
C LYS A 271 -6.00 10.34 -31.77
N ALA A 272 -5.76 10.28 -30.46
CA ALA A 272 -6.48 11.08 -29.47
C ALA A 272 -6.30 12.59 -29.70
N ALA A 273 -5.11 13.05 -30.07
CA ALA A 273 -4.82 14.46 -30.37
C ALA A 273 -5.72 15.04 -31.49
N THR A 274 -6.16 14.20 -32.43
CA THR A 274 -6.99 14.62 -33.58
C THR A 274 -8.50 14.48 -33.34
N MET A 275 -8.94 13.91 -32.21
CA MET A 275 -10.35 13.71 -31.93
C MET A 275 -11.12 15.03 -31.75
N THR A 276 -12.42 15.02 -32.01
CA THR A 276 -13.33 16.13 -31.67
C THR A 276 -13.93 15.86 -30.29
N ILE A 277 -13.44 16.57 -29.28
CA ILE A 277 -13.89 16.46 -27.89
C ILE A 277 -14.06 17.91 -27.40
N ASP A 278 -15.19 18.26 -26.81
CA ASP A 278 -15.41 19.62 -26.29
C ASP A 278 -14.63 19.85 -24.99
N GLN A 279 -14.12 21.06 -24.82
CA GLN A 279 -13.40 21.44 -23.61
C GLN A 279 -14.40 21.75 -22.50
N ILE A 280 -14.14 21.28 -21.28
CA ILE A 280 -14.97 21.54 -20.12
C ILE A 280 -14.15 22.42 -19.16
N ALA A 281 -14.65 23.61 -18.83
CA ALA A 281 -14.05 24.45 -17.80
C ALA A 281 -14.36 23.87 -16.41
N MET A 282 -13.36 23.76 -15.54
CA MET A 282 -13.49 23.06 -14.26
C MET A 282 -13.21 23.93 -13.03
N ASP A 283 -14.16 24.79 -12.69
CA ASP A 283 -14.17 25.46 -11.38
C ASP A 283 -14.87 24.59 -10.30
N LYS A 284 -14.85 25.05 -9.04
CA LYS A 284 -15.46 24.30 -7.91
C LYS A 284 -16.96 24.08 -8.14
N ALA A 285 -17.67 25.07 -8.64
CA ALA A 285 -19.12 24.97 -8.85
C ALA A 285 -19.45 23.91 -9.90
N THR A 286 -18.69 23.88 -10.99
CA THR A 286 -18.83 22.89 -12.06
C THR A 286 -18.43 21.50 -11.57
N PHE A 287 -17.33 21.38 -10.83
CA PHE A 287 -16.90 20.13 -10.21
C PHE A 287 -18.00 19.55 -9.30
N ASP A 288 -18.54 20.36 -8.39
CA ASP A 288 -19.57 19.93 -7.44
C ASP A 288 -20.85 19.51 -8.15
N GLN A 289 -21.26 20.27 -9.18
CA GLN A 289 -22.43 19.95 -9.99
C GLN A 289 -22.25 18.61 -10.73
N MET A 290 -21.12 18.42 -11.40
CA MET A 290 -20.84 17.18 -12.14
C MET A 290 -20.70 15.99 -11.20
N HIS A 291 -20.03 16.16 -10.06
CA HIS A 291 -19.85 15.08 -9.09
C HIS A 291 -21.17 14.66 -8.45
N THR A 292 -22.04 15.62 -8.12
CA THR A 292 -23.38 15.34 -7.58
C THR A 292 -24.28 14.64 -8.61
N ALA A 293 -24.13 14.98 -9.89
CA ALA A 293 -24.89 14.35 -10.97
C ALA A 293 -24.41 12.91 -11.28
N ASP A 294 -23.13 12.61 -11.04
CA ASP A 294 -22.56 11.28 -11.21
C ASP A 294 -22.67 10.45 -9.92
N ARG A 295 -23.79 9.73 -9.80
CA ARG A 295 -24.07 8.86 -8.65
C ARG A 295 -22.99 7.80 -8.45
N MET A 296 -22.44 7.24 -9.53
CA MET A 296 -21.41 6.21 -9.43
C MET A 296 -20.13 6.80 -8.85
N ALA A 297 -19.66 7.92 -9.40
CA ALA A 297 -18.43 8.54 -8.95
C ALA A 297 -18.53 9.03 -7.49
N SER A 298 -19.67 9.62 -7.10
CA SER A 298 -19.89 10.08 -5.72
C SER A 298 -19.96 8.94 -4.72
N GLU A 299 -20.78 7.91 -4.97
CA GLU A 299 -20.86 6.73 -4.09
C GLU A 299 -19.49 6.02 -3.99
N LYS A 300 -18.77 5.83 -5.11
CA LYS A 300 -17.49 5.11 -5.10
C LYS A 300 -16.33 5.89 -4.47
N LEU A 301 -16.32 7.22 -4.56
CA LEU A 301 -15.35 8.04 -3.83
C LEU A 301 -15.57 7.92 -2.32
N ASP A 302 -16.81 8.08 -1.87
CA ASP A 302 -17.17 7.96 -0.44
C ASP A 302 -16.91 6.55 0.11
N GLU A 303 -17.35 5.51 -0.60
CA GLU A 303 -17.04 4.11 -0.25
C GLU A 303 -15.53 3.85 -0.19
N GLY A 304 -14.77 4.42 -1.14
CA GLY A 304 -13.32 4.27 -1.20
C GLY A 304 -12.62 4.88 0.00
N ILE A 305 -12.95 6.13 0.34
CA ILE A 305 -12.40 6.84 1.50
C ILE A 305 -12.75 6.09 2.79
N LYS A 306 -14.01 5.68 2.97
CA LYS A 306 -14.44 4.90 4.15
C LYS A 306 -13.71 3.57 4.26
N GLY A 307 -13.52 2.87 3.14
CA GLY A 307 -12.79 1.61 3.08
C GLY A 307 -11.32 1.78 3.49
N PHE A 308 -10.66 2.84 3.02
CA PHE A 308 -9.29 3.16 3.40
C PHE A 308 -9.19 3.58 4.86
N THR A 309 -10.08 4.43 5.37
CA THR A 309 -10.14 4.77 6.80
C THR A 309 -10.25 3.51 7.66
N LYS A 310 -11.14 2.58 7.32
CA LYS A 310 -11.29 1.32 8.06
C LYS A 310 -10.02 0.46 8.02
N ALA A 311 -9.32 0.43 6.88
CA ALA A 311 -8.06 -0.29 6.76
C ALA A 311 -6.95 0.33 7.64
N LEU A 312 -6.94 1.65 7.80
CA LEU A 312 -6.03 2.37 8.69
C LEU A 312 -6.36 2.09 10.16
N GLU A 313 -7.63 2.13 10.57
CA GLU A 313 -8.06 1.77 11.94
C GLU A 313 -7.69 0.33 12.31
N THR A 314 -7.80 -0.59 11.34
CA THR A 314 -7.38 -1.98 11.50
C THR A 314 -5.86 -2.08 11.70
N LEU A 315 -5.09 -1.30 10.93
CA LEU A 315 -3.64 -1.26 11.04
C LEU A 315 -3.18 -0.67 12.39
N GLU A 316 -3.81 0.41 12.86
CA GLU A 316 -3.54 0.98 14.18
C GLU A 316 -3.75 -0.05 15.30
N THR A 317 -4.85 -0.82 15.21
CA THR A 317 -5.14 -1.91 16.16
C THR A 317 -4.06 -3.00 16.10
N LEU A 318 -3.67 -3.42 14.89
CA LEU A 318 -2.62 -4.42 14.69
C LEU A 318 -1.29 -3.96 15.29
N LEU A 319 -0.91 -2.71 15.05
CA LEU A 319 0.33 -2.13 15.57
C LEU A 319 0.33 -2.04 17.10
N ALA A 320 -0.79 -1.63 17.69
CA ALA A 320 -0.95 -1.62 19.15
C ALA A 320 -0.84 -3.03 19.75
N THR A 321 -1.51 -4.03 19.15
CA THR A 321 -1.40 -5.43 19.59
C THR A 321 0.03 -5.96 19.45
N ARG A 322 0.71 -5.66 18.33
CA ARG A 322 2.09 -6.10 18.12
C ARG A 322 3.06 -5.43 19.10
N LEU A 323 2.87 -4.14 19.39
CA LEU A 323 3.68 -3.41 20.37
C LEU A 323 3.57 -4.04 21.77
N ALA A 324 2.36 -4.38 22.21
CA ALA A 324 2.16 -5.06 23.49
C ALA A 324 2.90 -6.40 23.56
N HIS A 325 2.85 -7.20 22.50
CA HIS A 325 3.60 -8.46 22.43
C HIS A 325 5.11 -8.28 22.44
N LEU A 326 5.64 -7.23 21.79
CA LEU A 326 7.07 -6.93 21.83
C LEU A 326 7.52 -6.56 23.25
N ASP A 327 6.69 -5.84 23.99
CA ASP A 327 6.98 -5.47 25.38
C ASP A 327 6.88 -6.68 26.33
N GLU A 328 5.90 -7.55 26.15
CA GLU A 328 5.81 -8.82 26.88
C GLU A 328 7.02 -9.73 26.61
N SER A 329 7.40 -9.92 25.34
CA SER A 329 8.58 -10.70 24.97
C SER A 329 9.87 -10.11 25.54
N ALA A 330 10.00 -8.78 25.55
CA ALA A 330 11.13 -8.07 26.14
C ALA A 330 11.16 -8.15 27.68
N LEU A 331 10.05 -8.47 28.36
CA LEU A 331 10.01 -8.74 29.79
C LEU A 331 10.33 -10.21 30.11
N VAL A 332 9.86 -11.13 29.26
CA VAL A 332 10.10 -12.57 29.44
C VAL A 332 11.56 -12.93 29.19
N SER A 333 12.24 -12.33 28.20
CA SER A 333 13.64 -12.64 27.90
C SER A 333 14.61 -12.36 29.07
N PRO A 334 14.60 -11.18 29.71
CA PRO A 334 15.43 -10.92 30.89
C PRO A 334 15.01 -11.74 32.11
N LEU A 335 13.72 -12.05 32.29
CA LEU A 335 13.28 -12.92 33.39
C LEU A 335 13.75 -14.35 33.17
N ALA A 336 13.63 -14.87 31.95
CA ALA A 336 14.11 -16.19 31.56
C ALA A 336 15.63 -16.27 31.66
N GLU A 337 16.38 -15.25 31.21
CA GLU A 337 17.84 -15.19 31.39
C GLU A 337 18.25 -15.11 32.87
N ASN A 338 17.58 -14.29 33.68
CA ASN A 338 17.87 -14.21 35.11
C ASN A 338 17.54 -15.51 35.85
N VAL A 339 16.42 -16.15 35.51
CA VAL A 339 16.06 -17.46 36.05
C VAL A 339 17.05 -18.51 35.55
N PHE A 340 17.40 -18.50 34.27
CA PHE A 340 18.35 -19.43 33.67
C PHE A 340 19.70 -19.37 34.38
N HIS A 341 20.28 -18.17 34.52
CA HIS A 341 21.54 -17.95 35.24
C HIS A 341 21.47 -18.29 36.74
N ALA A 342 20.29 -18.29 37.36
CA ALA A 342 20.14 -18.72 38.74
C ALA A 342 20.21 -20.25 38.90
N TYR A 343 19.94 -21.01 37.83
CA TYR A 343 19.93 -22.47 37.82
C TYR A 343 21.11 -23.09 37.07
N ASP A 344 21.81 -22.36 36.20
CA ASP A 344 23.09 -22.77 35.60
C ASP A 344 24.21 -22.57 36.63
N LEU A 345 24.44 -23.58 37.47
CA LEU A 345 25.29 -23.48 38.66
C LEU A 345 26.76 -23.62 38.34
N ASP A 346 27.10 -24.40 37.31
CA ASP A 346 28.47 -24.60 36.85
C ASP A 346 28.89 -23.68 35.69
N GLY A 347 27.94 -22.97 35.09
CA GLY A 347 28.16 -21.97 34.04
C GLY A 347 28.46 -22.59 32.68
N ASP A 348 28.05 -23.84 32.44
CA ASP A 348 28.29 -24.55 31.16
C ASP A 348 27.31 -24.13 30.04
N GLY A 349 26.32 -23.29 30.36
CA GLY A 349 25.34 -22.77 29.42
C GLY A 349 24.13 -23.67 29.22
N PHE A 350 23.93 -24.67 30.10
CA PHE A 350 22.76 -25.52 30.17
C PHE A 350 22.32 -25.69 31.63
N ILE A 351 21.06 -26.05 31.85
CA ILE A 351 20.61 -26.48 33.19
C ILE A 351 20.38 -27.99 33.12
N THR A 352 21.17 -28.76 33.86
CA THR A 352 20.96 -30.20 33.98
C THR A 352 19.97 -30.54 35.08
N ARG A 353 19.52 -31.80 35.13
CA ARG A 353 18.63 -32.27 36.22
C ARG A 353 19.25 -32.11 37.59
N GLU A 354 20.57 -32.21 37.68
CA GLU A 354 21.30 -32.05 38.94
C GLU A 354 21.28 -30.61 39.45
N GLU A 355 21.15 -29.63 38.55
CA GLU A 355 21.14 -28.20 38.88
C GLU A 355 19.72 -27.65 39.08
N TRP A 356 18.71 -28.34 38.55
CA TRP A 356 17.31 -28.00 38.68
C TRP A 356 16.79 -28.17 40.12
N MET A 357 16.32 -27.08 40.74
CA MET A 357 15.72 -27.15 42.09
C MET A 357 14.18 -27.26 42.07
N GLY A 358 13.56 -27.36 40.89
CA GLY A 358 12.11 -27.59 40.74
C GLY A 358 11.74 -29.07 40.73
N THR A 359 10.51 -29.40 40.34
CA THR A 359 10.09 -30.81 40.19
C THR A 359 10.53 -31.38 38.85
N ASP A 360 10.76 -32.70 38.79
CA ASP A 360 11.07 -33.41 37.55
C ASP A 360 10.01 -33.19 36.47
N ALA A 361 8.73 -33.08 36.86
CA ALA A 361 7.64 -32.83 35.93
C ALA A 361 7.74 -31.46 35.23
N VAL A 362 8.28 -30.44 35.91
CA VAL A 362 8.50 -29.12 35.30
C VAL A 362 9.76 -29.15 34.45
N PHE A 363 10.82 -29.84 34.88
CA PHE A 363 12.02 -30.04 34.06
C PHE A 363 11.66 -30.70 32.72
N ASP A 364 10.90 -31.80 32.77
CA ASP A 364 10.45 -32.55 31.59
C ASP A 364 9.53 -31.73 30.67
N ALA A 365 8.85 -30.71 31.20
CA ALA A 365 8.00 -29.82 30.43
C ALA A 365 8.80 -28.71 29.74
N LEU A 366 9.94 -28.30 30.32
CA LEU A 366 10.84 -27.28 29.77
C LEU A 366 11.82 -27.90 28.75
N ASP A 367 12.35 -29.10 29.04
CA ASP A 367 13.22 -29.90 28.15
C ASP A 367 12.44 -30.41 26.92
N SER A 368 12.24 -29.49 25.98
CA SER A 368 11.35 -29.65 24.83
C SER A 368 11.88 -30.70 23.85
N ASN A 369 13.21 -30.79 23.75
CA ASN A 369 13.89 -31.70 22.85
C ASN A 369 14.22 -33.08 23.51
N LYS A 370 14.06 -33.19 24.83
CA LYS A 370 14.29 -34.39 25.66
C LYS A 370 15.74 -34.85 25.69
N ASP A 371 16.70 -33.93 25.61
CA ASP A 371 18.13 -34.23 25.68
C ASP A 371 18.68 -34.23 27.11
N GLY A 372 17.83 -33.94 28.11
CA GLY A 372 18.19 -33.90 29.52
C GLY A 372 18.86 -32.61 29.95
N LYS A 373 18.84 -31.57 29.11
CA LYS A 373 19.37 -30.23 29.36
C LYS A 373 18.32 -29.19 28.98
N ILE A 374 18.18 -28.16 29.81
CA ILE A 374 17.35 -27.00 29.44
C ILE A 374 18.28 -25.92 28.90
N THR A 375 18.00 -25.43 27.70
CA THR A 375 18.64 -24.27 27.08
C THR A 375 17.95 -22.95 27.47
N PRO A 376 18.60 -21.78 27.30
CA PRO A 376 17.94 -20.48 27.48
C PRO A 376 16.68 -20.34 26.63
N GLU A 377 16.71 -20.87 25.41
CA GLU A 377 15.58 -20.87 24.48
C GLU A 377 14.41 -21.73 25.00
N GLU A 378 14.69 -22.93 25.51
CA GLU A 378 13.69 -23.82 26.11
C GLU A 378 13.10 -23.25 27.40
N MET A 379 13.92 -22.63 28.25
CA MET A 379 13.48 -21.91 29.45
C MET A 379 12.54 -20.75 29.09
N GLY A 380 12.92 -19.94 28.08
CA GLY A 380 12.10 -18.83 27.60
C GLY A 380 10.77 -19.27 27.00
N ALA A 381 10.77 -20.36 26.23
CA ALA A 381 9.56 -20.93 25.64
C ALA A 381 8.58 -21.47 26.69
N GLY A 382 9.08 -22.09 27.75
CA GLY A 382 8.25 -22.67 28.81
C GLY A 382 7.66 -21.66 29.80
N LEU A 383 8.39 -20.59 30.12
CA LEU A 383 7.91 -19.51 30.99
C LEU A 383 6.77 -18.69 30.36
N GLY A 384 6.71 -18.62 29.01
CA GLY A 384 5.60 -17.98 28.29
C GLY A 384 4.28 -18.75 28.33
N ALA A 385 4.28 -20.03 28.72
CA ALA A 385 3.10 -20.91 28.68
C ALA A 385 2.45 -21.16 30.06
N VAL A 386 3.08 -20.76 31.17
CA VAL A 386 2.63 -21.11 32.53
C VAL A 386 2.60 -19.87 33.44
N PRO A 387 1.45 -19.20 33.63
CA PRO A 387 1.34 -17.98 34.44
C PRO A 387 1.55 -18.16 35.97
N GLU A 388 1.76 -19.37 36.49
CA GLU A 388 1.63 -19.69 37.92
C GLU A 388 2.91 -20.22 38.61
N LEU A 389 4.12 -19.93 38.11
CA LEU A 389 5.36 -20.38 38.76
C LEU A 389 6.01 -19.38 39.73
N VAL A 390 5.39 -18.23 40.00
CA VAL A 390 5.88 -17.28 41.01
C VAL A 390 4.81 -17.02 42.07
N LYS A 391 4.70 -17.94 43.03
CA LYS A 391 4.16 -17.68 44.37
C LYS A 391 4.91 -18.47 45.43
#